data_AF-A0A926KS51-F1
#
_entry.id   AF-A0A926KS51-F1
#
_cell.length_a   1.000
_cell.length_b   1.000
_cell.length_c   1.000
_cell.angle_alpha   90.00
_cell.angle_beta   90.00
_cell.angle_gamma   90.00
#
_symmetry.space_group_name_H-M   'P 1'
#
loop_
_entity.id
_entity.type
_entity.pdbx_description
1 polymer ?
#
loop_
_entity_poly.entity_id
_entity_poly.type
_entity_poly.pdbx_seq_one_letter_code
_entity_poly.pdbx_strand_id
1 'polypeptide(L)'
;MMKYGAEPIEHRFTLSFKEMEQRGQWQDIYLGIHMENGESYPEDLLDPSVLVICNQDGDIVQIVLQDEGCDCEFQFTLSEKSQIESFVQPIVA
;
A
#
# COMPACT_ATOMS: atom_id res chain seq x y z
N MET A 1 -8.11 1.54 5.52
CA MET A 1 -7.01 1.07 6.39
C MET A 1 -7.57 0.84 7.77
N MET A 2 -7.19 -0.24 8.45
CA MET A 2 -7.76 -0.64 9.75
C MET A 2 -6.73 -1.34 10.63
N LYS A 3 -6.87 -1.27 11.96
CA LYS A 3 -6.06 -2.09 12.87
C LYS A 3 -6.44 -3.57 12.74
N TYR A 4 -5.50 -4.46 13.00
CA TYR A 4 -5.79 -5.89 13.05
C TYR A 4 -6.91 -6.21 14.05
N GLY A 5 -7.94 -6.94 13.61
CA GLY A 5 -9.09 -7.34 14.43
C GLY A 5 -10.16 -6.25 14.63
N ALA A 6 -9.98 -5.05 14.07
CA ALA A 6 -11.01 -4.02 14.06
C ALA A 6 -12.05 -4.23 12.95
N GLU A 7 -13.20 -3.56 13.05
CA GLU A 7 -14.16 -3.51 11.96
C GLU A 7 -13.57 -2.76 10.76
N PRO A 8 -13.80 -3.24 9.52
CA PRO A 8 -13.26 -2.63 8.32
C PRO A 8 -13.92 -1.29 8.06
N ILE A 9 -13.09 -0.25 8.00
CA ILE A 9 -13.45 1.08 7.52
C ILE A 9 -12.71 1.32 6.20
N GLU A 10 -13.47 1.42 5.13
CA GLU A 10 -12.93 1.75 3.81
C GLU A 10 -12.63 3.24 3.75
N HIS A 11 -11.42 3.57 3.31
CA HIS A 11 -10.99 4.95 3.11
C HIS A 11 -10.83 5.21 1.62
N ARG A 12 -11.18 6.42 1.19
CA ARG A 12 -10.96 6.82 -0.21
C ARG A 12 -9.65 7.57 -0.35
N PHE A 13 -8.79 7.06 -1.22
CA PHE A 13 -7.48 7.65 -1.50
C PHE A 13 -7.04 7.36 -2.93
N THR A 14 -6.02 8.10 -3.37
CA THR A 14 -5.30 7.87 -4.62
C THR A 14 -3.86 7.46 -4.33
N LEU A 15 -3.21 6.84 -5.31
CA LEU A 15 -1.84 6.34 -5.21
C LEU A 15 -0.94 7.12 -6.17
N SER A 16 0.33 7.27 -5.77
CA SER A 16 1.39 7.77 -6.64
C SER A 16 2.61 6.87 -6.58
N PHE A 17 3.20 6.52 -7.71
CA PHE A 17 4.50 5.85 -7.75
C PHE A 17 5.58 6.75 -7.14
N LYS A 18 6.38 6.23 -6.22
CA LYS A 18 7.55 6.93 -5.66
C LYS A 18 8.83 6.39 -6.27
N GLU A 19 9.13 5.12 -6.01
CA GLU A 19 10.35 4.47 -6.46
C GLU A 19 10.19 2.94 -6.56
N MET A 20 11.19 2.30 -7.15
CA MET A 20 11.24 0.86 -7.36
C MET A 20 12.68 0.38 -7.22
N GLU A 21 12.89 -0.66 -6.42
CA GLU A 21 14.20 -1.21 -6.11
C GLU A 21 14.25 -2.71 -6.40
N GLN A 22 15.32 -3.15 -7.06
CA GLN A 22 15.59 -4.57 -7.25
C GLN A 22 16.36 -5.12 -6.04
N ARG A 23 15.78 -6.10 -5.34
CA ARG A 23 16.38 -6.77 -4.17
C ARG A 23 16.46 -8.28 -4.40
N GLY A 24 17.44 -8.70 -5.18
CA GLY A 24 17.66 -10.11 -5.53
C GLY A 24 16.50 -10.66 -6.37
N GLN A 25 15.77 -11.65 -5.84
CA GLN A 25 14.60 -12.23 -6.51
C GLN A 25 13.33 -11.39 -6.34
N TRP A 26 13.39 -10.31 -5.56
CA TRP A 26 12.27 -9.43 -5.29
C TRP A 26 12.43 -8.08 -5.95
N GLN A 27 11.30 -7.46 -6.25
CA GLN A 27 11.18 -6.08 -6.71
C GLN A 27 10.27 -5.34 -5.74
N ASP A 28 10.84 -4.38 -5.02
CA ASP A 28 10.14 -3.57 -4.05
C ASP A 28 9.64 -2.30 -4.74
N ILE A 29 8.34 -2.00 -4.65
CA ILE A 29 7.68 -0.85 -5.27
C ILE A 29 7.07 -0.01 -4.16
N TYR A 30 7.52 1.24 -4.04
CA TYR A 30 7.06 2.17 -3.03
C TYR A 30 6.04 3.12 -3.62
N LEU A 31 4.89 3.23 -2.97
CA LEU A 31 3.78 4.11 -3.38
C LEU A 31 3.47 5.11 -2.26
N GLY A 32 3.11 6.33 -2.67
CA GLY A 32 2.48 7.32 -1.79
C GLY A 32 0.97 7.16 -1.76
N ILE A 33 0.37 7.42 -0.60
CA ILE A 33 -1.08 7.50 -0.41
C ILE A 33 -1.49 8.96 -0.31
N HIS A 34 -2.58 9.33 -0.97
CA HIS A 34 -3.16 10.68 -0.91
C HIS A 34 -4.66 10.57 -0.66
N MET A 35 -5.11 10.94 0.54
CA MET A 35 -6.53 10.91 0.91
C MET A 35 -7.37 11.83 0.02
N GLU A 36 -8.57 11.37 -0.34
CA GLU A 36 -9.52 12.22 -1.05
C GLU A 36 -10.05 13.36 -0.15
N ASN A 37 -10.63 14.39 -0.76
CA ASN A 37 -11.20 15.51 -0.04
C ASN A 37 -12.27 15.05 0.97
N GLY A 38 -12.09 15.44 2.23
CA GLY A 38 -13.00 15.09 3.33
C GLY A 38 -12.70 13.75 3.99
N GLU A 39 -11.70 13.02 3.51
CA GLU A 39 -11.17 11.82 4.16
C GLU A 39 -9.98 12.18 5.07
N SER A 40 -9.69 11.34 6.04
CA SER A 40 -8.54 11.51 6.94
C SER A 40 -7.95 10.16 7.26
N TYR A 41 -6.66 10.13 7.58
CA TYR A 41 -6.03 8.92 8.08
C TYR A 41 -6.59 8.54 9.46
N PRO A 42 -6.52 7.25 9.84
CA PRO A 42 -6.68 6.85 11.23
C PRO A 42 -5.79 7.69 12.16
N GLU A 43 -6.24 8.00 13.39
CA GLU A 43 -5.57 8.95 14.30
C GLU A 43 -4.10 8.61 14.62
N ASP A 44 -3.71 7.33 14.54
CA ASP A 44 -2.33 6.88 14.82
C ASP A 44 -1.51 6.60 13.56
N LEU A 45 -1.98 7.02 12.38
CA LEU A 45 -1.30 6.81 11.10
C LEU A 45 -0.82 8.16 10.55
N LEU A 46 0.48 8.42 10.66
CA LEU A 46 1.06 9.76 10.51
C LEU A 46 1.60 10.06 9.10
N ASP A 47 2.41 9.16 8.54
CA ASP A 47 2.98 9.25 7.20
C ASP A 47 2.85 7.91 6.47
N PRO A 48 1.63 7.56 6.02
CA PRO A 48 1.40 6.26 5.43
C PRO A 48 1.92 6.14 4.00
N SER A 49 2.53 4.99 3.72
CA SER A 49 2.95 4.58 2.38
C SER A 49 2.65 3.11 2.12
N VAL A 50 2.74 2.71 0.86
CA VAL A 50 2.59 1.30 0.47
C VAL A 50 3.94 0.77 0.01
N LEU A 51 4.35 -0.36 0.56
CA LEU A 51 5.37 -1.20 -0.03
C LEU A 51 4.70 -2.40 -0.69
N VAL A 52 4.86 -2.53 -2.00
CA VAL A 52 4.43 -3.68 -2.77
C VAL A 52 5.65 -4.50 -3.17
N ILE A 53 5.66 -5.77 -2.81
CA ILE A 53 6.76 -6.69 -3.10
C ILE A 53 6.30 -7.63 -4.21
N CYS A 54 7.00 -7.61 -5.34
CA CYS A 54 6.77 -8.51 -6.46
C CYS A 54 7.92 -9.50 -6.64
N ASN A 55 7.64 -10.63 -7.29
CA ASN A 55 8.68 -11.53 -7.81
C ASN A 55 9.20 -11.02 -9.18
N GLN A 56 10.14 -11.75 -9.80
CA GLN A 56 10.70 -11.40 -11.11
C GLN A 56 9.72 -11.54 -12.28
N ASP A 57 8.61 -12.26 -12.09
CA ASP A 57 7.55 -12.44 -13.09
C ASP A 57 6.49 -11.33 -12.99
N GLY A 58 6.64 -10.39 -12.04
CA GLY A 58 5.69 -9.31 -11.79
C GLY A 58 4.51 -9.70 -10.90
N ASP A 59 4.48 -10.94 -10.38
CA ASP A 59 3.43 -11.36 -9.44
C ASP A 59 3.61 -10.65 -8.10
N ILE A 60 2.53 -10.07 -7.59
CA ILE A 60 2.49 -9.46 -6.27
C ILE A 60 2.55 -10.56 -5.21
N VAL A 61 3.62 -10.54 -4.40
CA VAL A 61 3.83 -11.46 -3.29
C VAL A 61 3.23 -10.90 -2.01
N GLN A 62 3.38 -9.58 -1.79
CA GLN A 62 2.92 -8.93 -0.57
C GLN A 62 2.60 -7.45 -0.82
N ILE A 63 1.60 -6.95 -0.08
CA ILE A 63 1.27 -5.53 0.03
C ILE A 63 1.34 -5.18 1.51
N VAL A 64 2.20 -4.22 1.86
CA VAL A 64 2.47 -3.78 3.22
C VAL A 64 2.06 -2.32 3.35
N LEU A 65 1.22 -2.02 4.34
CA LEU A 65 1.02 -0.65 4.79
C LEU A 65 2.19 -0.30 5.69
N GLN A 66 2.85 0.81 5.39
CA GLN A 66 3.90 1.36 6.22
C GLN A 66 3.43 2.65 6.85
N ASP A 67 3.95 2.97 8.03
CA ASP A 67 3.88 4.29 8.64
C ASP A 67 5.30 4.77 8.94
N GLU A 68 5.62 6.01 8.55
CA GLU A 68 6.97 6.58 8.68
C GLU A 68 8.07 5.68 8.07
N GLY A 69 7.73 4.96 6.98
CA GLY A 69 8.63 4.04 6.27
C GLY A 69 8.87 2.68 6.94
N CYS A 70 8.14 2.36 8.00
CA CYS A 70 8.23 1.08 8.71
C CYS A 70 6.91 0.31 8.67
N ASP A 71 6.96 -1.01 8.78
CA ASP A 71 5.75 -1.84 8.97
C ASP A 71 5.00 -1.41 10.25
N CYS A 72 3.67 -1.42 10.22
CA CYS A 72 2.82 -0.92 11.31
C CYS A 72 1.66 -1.88 11.66
N GLU A 73 0.92 -1.58 12.72
CA GLU A 73 -0.22 -2.41 13.16
C GLU A 73 -1.50 -2.26 12.31
N PHE A 74 -1.44 -1.45 11.25
CA PHE A 74 -2.55 -1.25 10.33
C PHE A 74 -2.43 -2.15 9.11
N GLN A 75 -3.56 -2.40 8.48
CA GLN A 75 -3.64 -3.12 7.21
C GLN A 75 -4.66 -2.46 6.29
N PHE A 76 -4.49 -2.73 4.99
CA PHE A 76 -5.52 -2.42 4.01
C PHE A 76 -6.69 -3.40 4.13
N THR A 77 -7.88 -2.88 3.86
CA THR A 77 -9.07 -3.69 3.57
C THR A 77 -8.89 -4.44 2.24
N LEU A 78 -9.77 -5.40 1.93
CA LEU A 78 -9.68 -6.16 0.68
C LEU A 78 -9.86 -5.27 -0.56
N SER A 79 -10.81 -4.32 -0.53
CA SER A 79 -11.07 -3.39 -1.63
C SER A 79 -9.88 -2.45 -1.89
N GLU A 80 -9.26 -1.94 -0.82
CA GLU A 80 -8.06 -1.11 -0.90
C GLU A 80 -6.86 -1.91 -1.48
N LYS A 81 -6.71 -3.19 -1.12
CA LYS A 81 -5.70 -4.06 -1.74
C LYS A 81 -5.94 -4.22 -3.24
N SER A 82 -7.17 -4.49 -3.66
CA SER A 82 -7.51 -4.60 -5.08
C SER A 82 -7.27 -3.30 -5.87
N GLN A 83 -7.46 -2.14 -5.23
CA GLN A 83 -7.07 -0.85 -5.83
C GLN A 83 -5.55 -0.77 -6.04
N ILE A 84 -4.76 -1.16 -5.05
CA ILE A 84 -3.28 -1.18 -5.13
C ILE A 84 -2.81 -2.15 -6.22
N GLU A 85 -3.36 -3.36 -6.26
CA GLU A 85 -3.07 -4.36 -7.31
C GLU A 85 -3.33 -3.79 -8.70
N SER A 86 -4.48 -3.14 -8.90
CA SER A 86 -4.85 -2.52 -10.18
C SER A 86 -3.91 -1.37 -10.57
N PHE A 87 -3.41 -0.63 -9.58
CA PHE A 87 -2.44 0.46 -9.81
C PHE A 87 -1.05 -0.08 -10.19
N VAL A 88 -0.62 -1.18 -9.55
CA VAL A 88 0.71 -1.76 -9.75
C VAL A 88 0.80 -2.61 -11.02
N GLN A 89 -0.28 -3.27 -11.43
CA GLN A 89 -0.29 -4.14 -12.61
C GLN A 89 0.40 -3.52 -13.86
N PRO A 90 0.12 -2.28 -14.30
CA PRO A 90 0.79 -1.67 -15.45
C PRO A 90 2.26 -1.26 -15.21
N ILE A 91 2.74 -1.27 -13.96
CA ILE A 91 4.11 -0.92 -13.58
C ILE A 91 5.04 -2.14 -13.70
N VAL A 92 4.50 -3.34 -13.48
CA VAL A 92 5.23 -4.62 -13.46
C VAL A 92 4.99 -5.49 -14.70
N ALA A 93 4.11 -5.06 -15.61
CA ALA A 93 3.77 -5.75 -16.85
C ALA A 93 4.74 -5.46 -18.02
#